data_AF-A0A939GKP7-F1
#
_entry.id   AF-A0A939GKP7-F1
#
_cell.length_a   1.000
_cell.length_b   1.000
_cell.length_c   1.000
_cell.angle_alpha   90.00
_cell.angle_beta   90.00
_cell.angle_gamma   90.00
#
_symmetry.space_group_name_H-M   'P 1'
#
loop_
_entity.id
_entity.type
_entity.pdbx_description
1 polymer ?
#
loop_
_entity_poly.entity_id
_entity_poly.type
_entity_poly.pdbx_seq_one_letter_code
_entity_poly.pdbx_strand_id
1 'polypeptide(L)'
;MRIELSYLLKHQFFVRGKDVARSLSWNRNGKPSGDIYVVSHWSKKDTPTLNLMYKTTDRETGEVEQRNDTIYLESVPSNLGKGEVLYFLCPESGQRCRILYRAYDSRIWKSREAYKNRLYYTGQKCSKLDLFNTRYWELDDVIKKIHKERVVETYRGRITRRFARLQELEFKKKCADHMRWSPAGMTLRIRRAIFDENGNVKPC
;
A
#
# COMPACT_ATOMS: atom_id res chain seq x y z
N MET A 1 -7.86 -3.09 4.21
CA MET A 1 -7.93 -1.83 3.45
C MET A 1 -7.12 -0.76 4.15
N ARG A 2 -6.75 0.31 3.45
CA ARG A 2 -6.03 1.45 4.05
C ARG A 2 -6.50 2.77 3.42
N ILE A 3 -6.50 3.82 4.22
CA ILE A 3 -6.77 5.19 3.82
C ILE A 3 -5.53 6.01 4.10
N GLU A 4 -5.06 6.75 3.09
CA GLU A 4 -3.85 7.56 3.17
C GLU A 4 -4.21 9.04 3.05
N LEU A 5 -3.72 9.85 3.99
CA LEU A 5 -4.04 11.27 4.02
C LEU A 5 -3.48 12.01 2.80
N SER A 6 -2.28 11.63 2.34
CA SER A 6 -1.65 12.17 1.13
C SER A 6 -2.53 11.97 -0.11
N TYR A 7 -3.16 10.79 -0.23
CA TYR A 7 -4.10 10.49 -1.31
C TYR A 7 -5.35 11.38 -1.20
N LEU A 8 -5.97 11.44 -0.02
CA LEU A 8 -7.16 12.25 0.21
C LEU A 8 -6.92 13.74 -0.11
N LEU A 9 -5.79 14.30 0.34
CA LEU A 9 -5.41 15.67 0.04
C LEU A 9 -5.18 15.90 -1.46
N LYS A 10 -4.44 15.00 -2.12
CA LYS A 10 -4.17 15.08 -3.57
C LYS A 10 -5.46 15.05 -4.39
N HIS A 11 -6.45 14.27 -3.96
CA HIS A 11 -7.73 14.10 -4.65
C HIS A 11 -8.84 15.02 -4.11
N GLN A 12 -8.49 16.08 -3.37
CA GLN A 12 -9.41 17.11 -2.89
C GLN A 12 -10.60 16.56 -2.08
N PHE A 13 -10.36 15.52 -1.28
CA PHE A 13 -11.32 15.09 -0.25
C PHE A 13 -11.38 16.07 0.91
N PHE A 14 -10.44 17.00 0.99
CA PHE A 14 -10.36 18.04 2.00
C PHE A 14 -10.18 19.39 1.32
N VAL A 15 -11.06 20.34 1.63
CA VAL A 15 -10.96 21.72 1.16
C VAL A 15 -11.21 22.63 2.35
N ARG A 16 -10.29 23.55 2.64
CA ARG A 16 -10.40 24.46 3.79
C ARG A 16 -11.69 25.29 3.68
N GLY A 17 -12.47 25.31 4.76
CA GLY A 17 -13.71 26.09 4.87
C GLY A 17 -14.90 25.50 4.11
N LYS A 18 -14.80 24.26 3.63
CA LYS A 18 -15.89 23.58 2.91
C LYS A 18 -16.03 22.14 3.36
N ASP A 19 -17.26 21.68 3.36
CA ASP A 19 -17.56 20.27 3.53
C ASP A 19 -17.51 19.59 2.16
N VAL A 20 -16.88 18.42 2.11
CA VAL A 20 -16.69 17.68 0.86
C VAL A 20 -17.14 16.25 1.05
N ALA A 21 -18.07 15.82 0.20
CA ALA A 21 -18.55 14.44 0.18
C ALA A 21 -18.14 13.75 -1.11
N ARG A 22 -17.43 12.62 -1.01
CA ARG A 22 -16.89 11.86 -2.15
C ARG A 22 -16.76 10.37 -1.81
N SER A 23 -16.83 9.51 -2.81
CA SER A 23 -16.56 8.08 -2.63
C SER A 23 -15.08 7.76 -2.84
N LEU A 24 -14.55 6.87 -2.00
CA LEU A 24 -13.23 6.27 -2.13
C LEU A 24 -13.41 4.77 -2.44
N SER A 25 -12.86 4.32 -3.57
CA SER A 25 -12.94 2.92 -3.97
C SER A 25 -11.55 2.28 -4.11
N TRP A 26 -11.49 0.97 -3.88
CA TRP A 26 -10.28 0.17 -4.08
C TRP A 26 -10.51 -0.84 -5.18
N ASN A 27 -9.46 -1.09 -5.96
CA ASN A 27 -9.42 -2.15 -6.94
C ASN A 27 -8.40 -3.21 -6.52
N ARG A 28 -8.76 -4.48 -6.69
CA ARG A 28 -7.87 -5.63 -6.53
C ARG A 28 -7.83 -6.38 -7.86
N ASN A 29 -6.65 -6.48 -8.47
CA ASN A 29 -6.45 -7.12 -9.78
C ASN A 29 -7.39 -6.56 -10.88
N GLY A 30 -7.59 -5.25 -10.89
CA GLY A 30 -8.47 -4.57 -11.85
C GLY A 30 -9.97 -4.69 -11.55
N LYS A 31 -10.37 -5.46 -10.52
CA LYS A 31 -11.78 -5.58 -10.10
C LYS A 31 -12.06 -4.70 -8.89
N PRO A 32 -13.23 -4.04 -8.80
CA PRO A 32 -13.65 -3.34 -7.58
C PRO A 32 -13.63 -4.29 -6.39
N SER A 33 -12.96 -3.86 -5.32
CA SER A 33 -12.76 -4.63 -4.08
C SER A 33 -13.52 -4.03 -2.89
N GLY A 34 -14.09 -2.85 -3.06
CA GLY A 34 -14.86 -2.16 -2.04
C GLY A 34 -14.86 -0.66 -2.28
N ASP A 35 -15.84 0.01 -1.68
CA ASP A 35 -15.98 1.45 -1.67
C ASP A 35 -16.43 1.92 -0.29
N ILE A 36 -16.08 3.14 0.04
CA ILE A 36 -16.61 3.87 1.18
C ILE A 36 -17.06 5.25 0.72
N TYR A 37 -18.13 5.77 1.34
CA TYR A 37 -18.52 7.16 1.18
C TYR A 37 -17.85 7.98 2.27
N VAL A 38 -17.23 9.09 1.88
CA VAL A 38 -16.38 9.91 2.74
C VAL A 38 -16.96 11.31 2.78
N VAL A 39 -17.23 11.81 3.97
CA VAL A 39 -17.63 13.21 4.20
C VAL A 39 -16.59 13.86 5.09
N SER A 40 -15.89 14.86 4.57
CA SER A 40 -14.99 15.68 5.37
C SER A 40 -15.69 16.96 5.79
N HIS A 41 -15.50 17.33 7.05
CA HIS A 41 -15.90 18.63 7.56
C HIS A 41 -14.65 19.41 7.93
N TRP A 42 -14.46 20.57 7.32
CA TRP A 42 -13.30 21.43 7.59
C TRP A 42 -13.74 22.88 7.73
N SER A 43 -14.31 23.17 8.90
CA SER A 43 -14.64 24.53 9.35
C SER A 43 -13.39 25.28 9.82
N LYS A 44 -13.44 26.62 9.82
CA LYS A 44 -12.36 27.47 10.38
C LYS A 44 -12.32 27.46 11.91
N LYS A 45 -13.42 27.09 12.56
CA LYS A 45 -13.58 27.17 14.03
C LYS A 45 -13.50 25.83 14.73
N ASP A 46 -13.74 24.74 13.99
CA ASP A 46 -13.89 23.40 14.56
C ASP A 46 -12.72 22.49 14.16
N THR A 47 -12.46 21.48 14.98
CA THR A 47 -11.53 20.41 14.62
C THR A 47 -12.02 19.70 13.36
N PRO A 48 -11.19 19.61 12.31
CA PRO A 48 -11.59 18.94 11.08
C PRO A 48 -11.87 17.46 11.34
N THR A 49 -12.92 16.94 10.73
CA THR A 49 -13.36 15.55 10.90
C THR A 49 -13.55 14.88 9.54
N LEU A 50 -13.49 13.55 9.56
CA LEU A 50 -13.71 12.69 8.41
C LEU A 50 -14.67 11.57 8.80
N ASN A 51 -15.88 11.64 8.28
CA ASN A 51 -16.90 10.62 8.46
C ASN A 51 -16.80 9.59 7.34
N LEU A 52 -16.67 8.33 7.72
CA LEU A 52 -16.55 7.20 6.81
C LEU A 52 -17.80 6.33 6.90
N MET A 53 -18.60 6.33 5.84
CA MET A 53 -19.81 5.53 5.74
C MET A 53 -19.56 4.33 4.82
N TYR A 54 -19.75 3.11 5.32
CA TYR A 54 -19.43 1.90 4.57
C TYR A 54 -20.12 0.65 5.10
N LYS A 55 -20.16 -0.40 4.29
CA LYS A 55 -20.67 -1.71 4.69
C LYS A 55 -19.52 -2.64 5.07
N THR A 56 -19.73 -3.45 6.11
CA THR A 56 -18.83 -4.55 6.47
C THR A 56 -19.60 -5.85 6.47
N THR A 57 -19.06 -6.86 5.81
CA THR A 57 -19.59 -8.22 5.88
C THR A 57 -18.75 -9.01 6.86
N ASP A 58 -19.39 -9.58 7.86
CA ASP A 58 -18.76 -10.57 8.72
C ASP A 58 -18.45 -11.83 7.90
N ARG A 59 -17.24 -12.37 8.04
CA ARG A 59 -16.78 -13.50 7.24
C ARG A 59 -17.27 -14.85 7.77
N GLU A 60 -17.57 -14.92 9.06
CA GLU A 60 -18.03 -16.13 9.72
C GLU A 60 -19.55 -16.25 9.60
N THR A 61 -20.29 -15.16 9.86
CA THR A 61 -21.76 -15.17 9.84
C THR A 61 -22.37 -14.76 8.50
N GLY A 62 -21.61 -14.04 7.66
CA GLY A 62 -22.13 -13.46 6.40
C GLY A 62 -23.01 -12.22 6.60
N GLU A 63 -23.19 -11.76 7.84
CA GLU A 63 -24.03 -10.60 8.15
C GLU A 63 -23.42 -9.30 7.63
N VAL A 64 -24.27 -8.41 7.11
CA VAL A 64 -23.85 -7.12 6.58
C VAL A 64 -24.24 -6.02 7.55
N GLU A 65 -23.24 -5.34 8.10
CA GLU A 65 -23.40 -4.21 9.01
C GLU A 65 -23.07 -2.90 8.29
N GLN A 66 -23.91 -1.87 8.48
CA GLN A 66 -23.62 -0.51 8.04
C GLN A 66 -22.86 0.22 9.14
N ARG A 67 -21.74 0.85 8.78
CA ARG A 67 -20.89 1.61 9.70
C ARG A 67 -20.78 3.06 9.29
N ASN A 68 -20.66 3.91 10.31
CA ASN A 68 -20.36 5.33 10.19
C ASN A 68 -19.31 5.71 11.24
N ASP A 69 -18.05 5.78 10.82
CA ASP A 69 -16.94 6.08 11.72
C ASP A 69 -16.50 7.53 11.55
N THR A 70 -16.43 8.28 12.65
CA THR A 70 -15.85 9.63 12.68
C THR A 70 -14.38 9.56 13.05
N ILE A 71 -13.52 10.09 12.19
CA ILE A 71 -12.08 10.25 12.44
C ILE A 71 -11.77 11.73 12.61
N TYR A 72 -11.13 12.08 13.71
CA TYR A 72 -10.66 13.44 13.96
C TYR A 72 -9.32 13.69 13.28
N LEU A 73 -9.09 14.93 12.87
CA LEU A 73 -7.84 15.38 12.29
C LEU A 73 -7.22 16.51 13.11
N GLU A 74 -5.90 16.57 13.06
CA GLU A 74 -5.12 17.58 13.76
C GLU A 74 -4.09 18.20 12.82
N SER A 75 -3.98 19.53 12.85
CA SER A 75 -2.96 20.28 12.12
C SER A 75 -1.80 20.61 13.05
N VAL A 76 -0.58 20.26 12.64
CA VAL A 76 0.65 20.53 13.39
C VAL A 76 1.55 21.45 12.55
N PRO A 77 2.20 22.46 13.14
CA PRO A 77 3.17 23.29 12.42
C PRO A 77 4.23 22.45 11.72
N SER A 78 4.57 22.81 10.49
CA SER A 78 5.62 22.14 9.74
C SER A 78 6.98 22.38 10.39
N ASN A 79 7.80 21.33 10.52
CA ASN A 79 9.19 21.43 10.97
C ASN A 79 10.05 22.32 10.07
N LEU A 80 9.59 22.63 8.85
CA LEU A 80 10.26 23.56 7.93
C LEU A 80 9.89 25.03 8.18
N GLY A 81 9.14 25.32 9.26
CA GLY A 81 8.69 26.66 9.65
C GLY A 81 7.67 27.29 8.69
N LYS A 82 7.17 26.53 7.71
CA LYS A 82 6.22 27.00 6.71
C LYS A 82 5.03 26.07 6.60
N GLY A 83 3.85 26.59 6.92
CA GLY A 83 2.58 25.88 6.83
C GLY A 83 2.36 24.84 7.92
N GLU A 84 1.33 24.03 7.72
CA GLU A 84 0.86 23.02 8.66
C GLU A 84 0.79 21.66 7.96
N VAL A 85 1.00 20.61 8.74
CA VAL A 85 0.84 19.22 8.32
C VAL A 85 -0.36 18.66 9.03
N LEU A 86 -1.32 18.18 8.24
CA LEU A 86 -2.50 17.50 8.74
C LEU A 86 -2.16 16.04 9.09
N TYR A 87 -2.79 15.53 10.14
CA TYR A 87 -2.70 14.13 10.58
C TYR A 87 -4.09 13.61 10.94
N PHE A 88 -4.30 12.30 10.79
CA PHE A 88 -5.40 11.63 11.47
C PHE A 88 -5.05 11.41 12.93
N LEU A 89 -6.04 11.52 13.80
CA LEU A 89 -6.00 10.97 15.14
C LEU A 89 -6.53 9.55 15.09
N CYS A 90 -5.70 8.58 15.49
CA CYS A 90 -6.12 7.19 15.54
C CYS A 90 -7.28 7.02 16.54
N PRO A 91 -8.43 6.44 16.13
CA PRO A 91 -9.56 6.22 17.03
C PRO A 91 -9.24 5.32 18.24
N GLU A 92 -8.35 4.34 18.09
CA GLU A 92 -7.99 3.42 19.19
C GLU A 92 -6.85 3.95 20.08
N SER A 93 -5.78 4.47 19.50
CA SER A 93 -4.57 4.87 20.26
C SER A 93 -4.46 6.37 20.52
N GLY A 94 -5.27 7.21 19.88
CA GLY A 94 -5.15 8.68 19.91
C GLY A 94 -3.92 9.25 19.19
N GLN A 95 -3.03 8.39 18.67
CA GLN A 95 -1.79 8.84 18.06
C GLN A 95 -2.01 9.47 16.67
N ARG A 96 -1.20 10.49 16.37
CA ARG A 96 -1.13 11.11 15.05
C ARG A 96 -0.57 10.13 14.03
N CYS A 97 -1.30 9.90 12.95
CA CYS A 97 -0.87 9.04 11.87
C CYS A 97 -1.27 9.60 10.49
N ARG A 98 -0.58 9.17 9.45
CA ARG A 98 -0.89 9.56 8.05
C ARG A 98 -1.68 8.49 7.30
N ILE A 99 -1.76 7.30 7.88
CA ILE A 99 -2.38 6.13 7.28
C ILE A 99 -3.20 5.42 8.35
N LEU A 100 -4.46 5.18 8.05
CA LEU A 100 -5.34 4.33 8.84
C LEU A 100 -5.59 3.02 8.11
N TYR A 101 -5.64 1.93 8.85
CA TYR A 101 -5.85 0.59 8.34
C TYR A 101 -7.10 -0.02 8.94
N ARG A 102 -7.82 -0.77 8.12
CA ARG A 102 -8.83 -1.75 8.55
C ARG A 102 -8.39 -3.13 8.09
N ALA A 103 -7.82 -3.91 9.01
CA ALA A 103 -7.19 -5.21 8.75
C ALA A 103 -7.58 -6.22 9.84
N TYR A 104 -7.36 -7.52 9.57
CA TYR A 104 -7.63 -8.62 10.52
C TYR A 104 -9.03 -8.52 11.16
N ASP A 105 -10.04 -8.27 10.32
CA ASP A 105 -11.45 -8.16 10.71
C ASP A 105 -11.73 -7.09 11.79
N SER A 106 -10.83 -6.11 11.92
CA SER A 106 -11.02 -4.97 12.79
C SER A 106 -12.28 -4.18 12.37
N ARG A 107 -13.12 -3.92 13.36
CA ARG A 107 -14.39 -3.18 13.22
C ARG A 107 -14.19 -1.68 13.02
N ILE A 108 -13.00 -1.15 13.36
CA ILE A 108 -12.66 0.27 13.29
C ILE A 108 -11.43 0.52 12.44
N TRP A 109 -11.29 1.75 11.95
CA TRP A 109 -10.05 2.22 11.33
C TRP A 109 -9.06 2.64 12.41
N LYS A 110 -7.81 2.20 12.31
CA LYS A 110 -6.79 2.52 13.31
C LYS A 110 -5.38 2.57 12.74
N SER A 111 -4.47 3.21 13.47
CA SER A 111 -3.05 3.30 13.10
C SER A 111 -2.40 1.92 13.10
N ARG A 112 -1.25 1.80 12.46
CA ARG A 112 -0.51 0.54 12.39
C ARG A 112 -0.11 0.06 13.79
N GLU A 113 0.30 0.99 14.62
CA GLU A 113 0.82 0.80 15.97
C GLU A 113 -0.26 0.31 16.94
N ALA A 114 -1.53 0.59 16.64
CA ALA A 114 -2.67 0.16 17.43
C ALA A 114 -3.04 -1.33 17.23
N TYR A 115 -2.50 -1.99 16.20
CA TYR A 115 -2.66 -3.43 16.05
C TYR A 115 -1.70 -4.21 16.95
N LYS A 116 -2.25 -5.09 17.80
CA LYS A 116 -1.47 -6.08 18.56
C LYS A 116 -0.67 -7.01 17.64
N ASN A 117 -1.23 -7.32 16.47
CA ASN A 117 -0.59 -8.14 15.45
C ASN A 117 0.12 -7.25 14.42
N ARG A 118 1.32 -7.64 14.00
CA ARG A 118 2.04 -6.92 12.94
C ARG A 118 1.23 -6.93 11.63
N LEU A 119 0.98 -5.75 11.07
CA LEU A 119 0.58 -5.62 9.66
C LEU A 119 1.76 -6.02 8.79
N TYR A 120 1.76 -7.29 8.35
CA TYR A 120 2.79 -7.85 7.48
C TYR A 120 2.64 -7.33 6.05
N TYR A 121 3.76 -6.90 5.46
CA TYR A 121 3.86 -6.69 4.02
C TYR A 121 3.74 -8.03 3.27
N THR A 122 3.37 -8.01 2.00
CA THR A 122 3.22 -9.21 1.16
C THR A 122 4.46 -10.10 1.24
N GLY A 123 5.65 -9.51 1.11
CA GLY A 123 6.94 -10.20 1.23
C GLY A 123 7.25 -10.81 2.62
N GLN A 124 6.48 -10.49 3.66
CA GLN A 124 6.58 -11.12 4.98
C GLN A 124 5.55 -12.24 5.19
N LYS A 125 4.56 -12.35 4.29
CA LYS A 125 3.57 -13.44 4.30
C LYS A 125 3.91 -14.55 3.32
N CYS A 126 4.75 -14.29 2.32
CA CYS A 126 5.18 -15.30 1.36
C CYS A 126 6.08 -16.34 2.05
N SER A 127 5.91 -17.60 1.66
CA SER A 127 6.83 -18.66 2.04
C SER A 127 8.22 -18.36 1.46
N LYS A 128 9.28 -18.97 2.03
CA LYS A 128 10.64 -18.82 1.47
C LYS A 128 10.72 -19.20 -0.01
N LEU A 129 9.94 -20.19 -0.42
CA LEU A 129 9.86 -20.65 -1.81
C LEU A 129 9.20 -19.62 -2.73
N ASP A 130 8.15 -18.96 -2.25
CA ASP A 130 7.39 -18.00 -3.06
C ASP A 130 7.93 -16.55 -2.96
N LEU A 131 8.93 -16.31 -2.11
CA LEU A 131 9.53 -14.99 -1.90
C LEU A 131 10.08 -14.38 -3.20
N PHE A 132 10.89 -15.14 -3.95
CA PHE A 132 11.51 -14.65 -5.18
C PHE A 132 10.48 -14.44 -6.29
N ASN A 133 9.49 -15.32 -6.37
CA ASN A 133 8.38 -15.19 -7.31
C ASN A 133 7.51 -13.96 -6.99
N THR A 134 7.10 -13.78 -5.73
CA THR A 134 6.37 -12.60 -5.27
C THR A 134 7.14 -11.32 -5.59
N ARG A 135 8.44 -11.28 -5.26
CA ARG A 135 9.30 -10.12 -5.52
C ARG A 135 9.44 -9.81 -7.01
N TYR A 136 9.54 -10.84 -7.86
CA TYR A 136 9.58 -10.67 -9.32
C TYR A 136 8.33 -9.94 -9.83
N TRP A 137 7.14 -10.42 -9.46
CA TRP A 137 5.88 -9.85 -9.93
C TRP A 137 5.61 -8.45 -9.36
N GLU A 138 5.96 -8.20 -8.10
CA GLU A 138 5.86 -6.86 -7.51
C GLU A 138 6.76 -5.85 -8.25
N LEU A 139 7.99 -6.25 -8.59
CA LEU A 139 8.91 -5.40 -9.37
C LEU A 139 8.40 -5.18 -10.80
N ASP A 140 7.88 -6.24 -11.43
CA ASP A 140 7.29 -6.16 -12.77
C ASP A 140 6.12 -5.17 -12.83
N ASP A 141 5.22 -5.20 -11.85
CA ASP A 141 4.10 -4.26 -11.74
C ASP A 141 4.56 -2.81 -11.58
N VAL A 142 5.60 -2.57 -10.77
CA VAL A 142 6.16 -1.23 -10.59
C VAL A 142 6.83 -0.73 -11.87
N ILE A 143 7.61 -1.58 -12.54
CA ILE A 143 8.27 -1.26 -13.82
C ILE A 143 7.23 -0.96 -14.90
N LYS A 144 6.19 -1.79 -15.03
CA LYS A 144 5.05 -1.55 -15.94
C LYS A 144 4.38 -0.20 -15.69
N LYS A 145 4.18 0.19 -14.43
CA LYS A 145 3.62 1.51 -14.09
C LYS A 145 4.55 2.66 -14.48
N ILE A 146 5.86 2.49 -14.34
CA ILE A 146 6.84 3.51 -14.76
C ILE A 146 6.84 3.67 -16.28
N HIS A 147 6.76 2.56 -17.02
CA HIS A 147 6.71 2.54 -18.50
C HIS A 147 5.40 3.08 -19.08
N LYS A 148 4.31 3.17 -18.31
CA LYS A 148 3.07 3.81 -18.76
C LYS A 148 3.24 5.31 -19.05
N GLU A 149 4.25 5.94 -18.49
CA GLU A 149 4.57 7.34 -18.77
C GLU A 149 5.90 7.42 -19.51
N ARG A 150 6.11 8.48 -20.31
CA ARG A 150 7.37 8.68 -21.02
C ARG A 150 8.55 8.77 -20.04
N VAL A 151 9.55 7.91 -20.21
CA VAL A 151 10.80 7.94 -19.43
C VAL A 151 11.83 8.74 -20.21
N VAL A 152 12.32 9.82 -19.63
CA VAL A 152 13.43 10.61 -20.18
C VAL A 152 14.72 10.07 -19.57
N GLU A 153 15.63 9.57 -20.41
CA GLU A 153 16.88 8.96 -19.95
C GLU A 153 17.85 9.99 -19.41
N THR A 154 18.02 11.09 -20.15
CA THR A 154 18.99 12.14 -19.84
C THR A 154 18.33 13.52 -19.82
N TYR A 155 18.83 14.38 -18.95
CA TYR A 155 18.50 15.80 -18.92
C TYR A 155 19.80 16.59 -18.72
N ARG A 156 20.12 17.49 -19.66
CA ARG A 156 21.39 18.24 -19.68
C ARG A 156 22.62 17.32 -19.57
N GLY A 157 22.60 16.21 -20.32
CA GLY A 157 23.68 15.22 -20.34
C GLY A 157 23.80 14.35 -19.08
N ARG A 158 22.93 14.51 -18.07
CA ARG A 158 22.92 13.69 -16.84
C ARG A 158 21.76 12.72 -16.84
N ILE A 159 21.98 11.52 -16.31
CA ILE A 159 20.92 10.53 -16.11
C ILE A 159 19.84 11.12 -15.20
N THR A 160 18.57 10.99 -15.59
CA THR A 160 17.47 11.43 -14.74
C THR A 160 17.29 10.50 -13.54
N ARG A 161 16.81 11.04 -12.42
CA ARG A 161 16.49 10.22 -11.22
C ARG A 161 15.49 9.10 -11.52
N ARG A 162 14.56 9.37 -12.43
CA ARG A 162 13.55 8.39 -12.87
C ARG A 162 14.20 7.24 -13.64
N PHE A 163 15.10 7.55 -14.58
CA PHE A 163 15.79 6.53 -15.36
C PHE A 163 16.77 5.71 -14.52
N ALA A 164 17.52 6.35 -13.62
CA ALA A 164 18.38 5.64 -12.65
C ALA A 164 17.58 4.66 -11.79
N ARG A 165 16.41 5.08 -11.28
CA ARG A 165 15.50 4.21 -10.52
C ARG A 165 14.97 3.06 -11.37
N LEU A 166 14.65 3.29 -12.65
CA LEU A 166 14.18 2.24 -13.55
C LEU A 166 15.25 1.17 -13.74
N GLN A 167 16.50 1.55 -14.03
CA GLN A 167 17.60 0.61 -14.17
C GLN A 167 17.83 -0.21 -12.89
N GLU A 168 17.76 0.43 -11.72
CA GLU A 168 17.87 -0.27 -10.44
C GLU A 168 16.75 -1.31 -10.24
N LEU A 169 15.52 -0.96 -10.60
CA LEU A 169 14.37 -1.86 -10.50
C LEU A 169 14.49 -3.03 -11.48
N GLU A 170 14.93 -2.79 -12.71
CA GLU A 170 15.17 -3.84 -13.70
C GLU A 170 16.27 -4.79 -13.27
N PHE A 171 17.37 -4.27 -12.73
CA PHE A 171 18.43 -5.09 -12.15
C PHE A 171 17.89 -5.98 -11.02
N LYS A 172 17.13 -5.41 -10.08
CA LYS A 172 16.49 -6.18 -9.00
C LYS A 172 15.52 -7.24 -9.54
N LYS A 173 14.79 -6.96 -10.62
CA LYS A 173 13.88 -7.91 -11.25
C LYS A 173 14.65 -9.08 -11.85
N LYS A 174 15.76 -8.83 -12.55
CA LYS A 174 16.66 -9.88 -13.07
C LYS A 174 17.21 -10.76 -11.95
N CYS A 175 17.67 -10.17 -10.85
CA CYS A 175 18.13 -10.93 -9.68
C CYS A 175 17.00 -11.81 -9.11
N ALA A 176 15.78 -11.26 -8.99
CA ALA A 176 14.64 -12.03 -8.50
C ALA A 176 14.26 -13.19 -9.44
N ASP A 177 14.30 -12.98 -10.75
CA ASP A 177 14.04 -14.01 -11.75
C ASP A 177 15.09 -15.13 -11.68
N HIS A 178 16.37 -14.76 -11.63
CA HIS A 178 17.46 -15.72 -11.43
C HIS A 178 17.26 -16.56 -10.17
N MET A 179 16.95 -15.92 -9.04
CA MET A 179 16.73 -16.62 -7.78
C MET A 179 15.49 -17.52 -7.81
N ARG A 180 14.41 -17.13 -8.50
CA ARG A 180 13.21 -17.95 -8.68
C ARG A 180 13.52 -19.26 -9.38
N TRP A 181 14.42 -19.23 -10.36
CA TRP A 181 14.86 -20.42 -11.11
C TRP A 181 16.11 -21.08 -10.54
N SER A 182 16.57 -20.64 -9.37
CA SER A 182 17.67 -21.26 -8.65
C SER A 182 17.16 -22.33 -7.66
N PRO A 183 18.03 -23.22 -7.17
CA PRO A 183 17.71 -24.15 -6.09
C PRO A 183 17.12 -23.49 -4.84
N ALA A 184 17.38 -22.20 -4.60
CA ALA A 184 16.85 -21.45 -3.46
C ALA A 184 15.35 -21.11 -3.60
N GLY A 185 14.84 -21.02 -4.84
CA GLY A 185 13.42 -20.75 -5.14
C GLY A 185 12.59 -22.01 -5.43
N MET A 186 13.20 -23.19 -5.45
CA MET A 186 12.55 -24.43 -5.87
C MET A 186 12.22 -25.36 -4.70
N THR A 187 11.16 -26.15 -4.87
CA THR A 187 10.87 -27.27 -3.96
C THR A 187 11.97 -28.33 -4.08
N LEU A 188 12.19 -29.11 -3.02
CA LEU A 188 13.18 -30.20 -3.04
C LEU A 188 12.93 -31.20 -4.18
N ARG A 189 11.66 -31.46 -4.51
CA ARG A 189 11.29 -32.40 -5.58
C ARG A 189 11.72 -31.88 -6.96
N ILE A 190 11.44 -30.62 -7.26
CA ILE A 190 11.85 -29.97 -8.51
C ILE A 190 13.38 -29.84 -8.54
N ARG A 191 14.00 -29.43 -7.43
CA ARG A 191 15.45 -29.31 -7.31
C ARG A 191 16.16 -30.63 -7.64
N ARG A 192 15.69 -31.75 -7.10
CA ARG A 192 16.27 -33.09 -7.38
C ARG A 192 16.01 -33.57 -8.80
N ALA A 193 14.94 -33.11 -9.43
CA ALA A 193 14.64 -33.43 -10.82
C ALA A 193 15.58 -32.69 -11.79
N ILE A 194 15.91 -31.43 -11.48
CA ILE A 194 16.69 -30.55 -12.38
C ILE A 194 18.18 -30.58 -12.07
N PHE A 195 18.57 -30.67 -10.80
CA PHE A 195 19.96 -30.53 -10.37
C PHE A 195 20.53 -31.84 -9.79
N ASP A 196 21.81 -32.08 -10.02
CA ASP A 196 22.58 -33.15 -9.38
C ASP A 196 22.94 -32.80 -7.92
N GLU A 197 23.64 -33.71 -7.24
CA GLU A 197 24.07 -33.54 -5.84
C GLU A 197 25.07 -32.38 -5.66
N ASN A 198 25.77 -32.01 -6.73
CA ASN A 198 26.73 -30.92 -6.79
C ASN A 198 26.09 -29.57 -7.20
N GLY A 199 24.79 -29.55 -7.53
CA GLY A 199 24.05 -28.36 -7.95
C GLY A 199 24.14 -28.03 -9.44
N ASN A 200 24.67 -28.91 -10.28
CA ASN A 200 24.71 -28.76 -11.74
C ASN A 200 23.39 -29.24 -12.36
N VAL A 201 23.03 -28.67 -13.51
CA VAL A 201 21.84 -29.11 -14.26
C VAL A 201 22.09 -30.51 -14.82
N LYS A 202 21.16 -31.43 -14.58
CA LYS A 202 21.24 -32.79 -15.12
C LYS A 202 21.12 -32.77 -16.64
N PRO A 203 21.92 -33.57 -17.37
CA PRO A 203 21.73 -33.76 -18.80
C PRO A 203 20.35 -34.41 -19.05
N CYS A 204 19.66 -33.95 -20.10
CA CYS A 204 18.35 -34.45 -20.53
C CYS A 204 18.39 -35.91 -20.96
#